data_AF-A0A8C2K6Y8-F1
#
_entry.id   AF-A0A8C2K6Y8-F1
#
_cell.length_a   1.000
_cell.length_b   1.000
_cell.length_c   1.000
_cell.angle_alpha   90.00
_cell.angle_beta   90.00
_cell.angle_gamma   90.00
#
_symmetry.space_group_name_H-M   'P 1'
#
loop_
_entity.id
_entity.type
_entity.pdbx_description
1 polymer ?
#
loop_
_entity_poly.entity_id
_entity_poly.type
_entity_poly.pdbx_seq_one_letter_code
_entity_poly.pdbx_strand_id
1 'polypeptide(L)'
;MSKERDVFLVKEHPDPGSKDPEEDYPKFGLLDQDLANIGPSYDNQKQMTAITGAGGLNDSASVTGGLPPAATGKGRGAKRKQQQLQQDGAVAGTAKRTRSDPLFSAQRLPPHGYPLEHPFNKDGYRYILAEPDPHAPDPEKLELDCWAGKPIPGDLYRACLYERVLLALHDRAPQLKISDDRLTVTGEKGYSMVRASHGVRKGAWYFEVTVDEMPQDTAARLGWSQPLGNLQAPLGYDKFSYSWRSKKGTRFHQSIGKHYSDGYGQGDILGFYIELPDGTETAKALPDTYKDKALIKFKSYLYFEEKDYVDKAEKSLKPTSPSRIIFFKNGVNQGVAYEDLFEGMYYPAISLYKSCTVSVNFGPHFKYPPKDIKYHPISDMGWGAVIEHSLADLLYHVETDVDGRRSPPWEG
;
A
#
# COMPACT_ATOMS: atom_id res chain seq x y z
N MET A 1 17.16 29.41 9.86
CA MET A 1 17.83 28.10 9.85
C MET A 1 16.99 27.20 8.96
N SER A 2 17.48 26.92 7.76
CA SER A 2 16.73 26.32 6.65
C SER A 2 16.50 24.82 6.85
N LYS A 3 15.26 24.37 6.65
CA LYS A 3 14.91 22.96 6.45
C LYS A 3 15.78 22.40 5.30
N GLU A 4 16.30 21.19 5.45
CA GLU A 4 16.90 20.43 4.33
C GLU A 4 15.89 20.44 3.17
N ARG A 5 16.37 20.82 1.99
CA ARG A 5 15.55 20.99 0.78
C ARG A 5 15.59 19.67 0.01
N ASP A 6 14.44 19.08 -0.26
CA ASP A 6 14.33 17.98 -1.23
C ASP A 6 14.49 18.57 -2.64
N VAL A 7 15.73 18.58 -3.13
CA VAL A 7 16.03 19.01 -4.50
C VAL A 7 16.31 17.77 -5.33
N PHE A 8 15.39 17.44 -6.25
CA PHE A 8 15.65 16.43 -7.27
C PHE A 8 16.48 17.08 -8.37
N LEU A 9 17.74 16.68 -8.49
CA LEU A 9 18.66 17.17 -9.52
C LEU A 9 18.77 16.14 -10.62
N VAL A 10 18.50 16.56 -11.86
CA VAL A 10 18.77 15.77 -13.06
C VAL A 10 19.89 16.47 -13.83
N LYS A 11 20.93 15.71 -14.15
CA LYS A 11 22.01 16.14 -15.03
C LYS A 11 21.66 15.68 -16.43
N GLU A 12 21.53 16.63 -17.36
CA GLU A 12 21.32 16.29 -18.76
C GLU A 12 22.57 15.58 -19.30
N HIS A 13 22.38 14.47 -20.02
CA HIS A 13 23.48 13.76 -20.66
C HIS A 13 23.74 14.36 -22.05
N PRO A 14 25.01 14.39 -22.51
CA PRO A 14 25.33 14.85 -23.85
C PRO A 14 24.65 13.97 -24.91
N ASP A 15 24.15 14.59 -25.97
CA ASP A 15 23.67 13.87 -27.15
C ASP A 15 24.77 12.95 -27.71
N PRO A 16 24.42 11.75 -28.23
CA PRO A 16 25.38 10.85 -28.85
C PRO A 16 26.13 11.55 -30.01
N GLY A 17 27.42 11.88 -29.78
CA GLY A 17 28.26 12.59 -30.74
C GLY A 17 28.62 14.03 -30.37
N SER A 18 28.12 14.55 -29.23
CA SER A 18 28.56 15.83 -28.67
C SER A 18 30.06 15.81 -28.34
N LYS A 19 30.73 16.95 -28.59
CA LYS A 19 32.14 17.18 -28.22
C LYS A 19 32.26 17.98 -26.91
N ASP A 20 31.15 18.41 -26.34
CA ASP A 20 31.15 19.24 -25.15
C ASP A 20 31.44 18.40 -23.89
N PRO A 21 32.22 18.92 -22.93
CA PRO A 21 32.51 18.22 -21.69
C PRO A 21 31.22 17.95 -20.91
N GLU A 22 31.10 16.75 -20.34
CA GLU A 22 29.92 16.35 -19.54
C GLU A 22 29.72 17.27 -18.31
N GLU A 23 30.72 18.03 -17.89
CA GLU A 23 30.64 18.98 -16.77
C GLU A 23 29.90 20.28 -17.11
N ASP A 24 29.82 20.63 -18.39
CA ASP A 24 29.25 21.90 -18.88
C ASP A 24 27.75 21.82 -19.21
N TYR A 25 27.17 20.61 -19.17
CA TYR A 25 25.74 20.42 -19.41
C TYR A 25 24.88 20.95 -18.27
N PRO A 26 23.75 21.62 -18.60
CA PRO A 26 22.90 22.25 -17.60
C PRO A 26 22.34 21.23 -16.62
N LYS A 27 22.30 21.63 -15.35
CA LYS A 27 21.65 20.88 -14.28
C LYS A 27 20.26 21.46 -14.10
N PHE A 28 19.25 20.62 -14.27
CA PHE A 28 17.87 21.00 -13.96
C PHE A 28 17.52 20.45 -12.58
N GLY A 29 16.73 21.21 -11.84
CA GLY A 29 16.26 20.81 -10.53
C GLY A 29 14.81 21.18 -10.37
N LEU A 30 13.99 20.25 -9.91
CA LEU A 30 12.67 20.60 -9.40
C LEU A 30 12.86 21.26 -8.04
N LEU A 31 12.59 22.57 -7.99
CA LEU A 31 12.57 23.35 -6.76
C LEU A 31 11.11 23.60 -6.36
N ASP A 32 10.47 22.60 -5.77
CA ASP A 32 9.20 22.79 -5.09
C ASP A 32 9.45 22.89 -3.58
N GLN A 33 8.79 23.85 -2.92
CA GLN A 33 8.90 24.05 -1.47
C GLN A 33 7.89 23.18 -0.70
N ASP A 34 6.89 22.64 -1.39
CA ASP A 34 5.84 21.81 -0.84
C ASP A 34 5.38 20.75 -1.84
N LEU A 35 6.12 19.64 -1.87
CA LEU A 35 5.83 18.48 -2.72
C LEU A 35 4.49 17.81 -2.39
N ALA A 36 3.80 18.18 -1.30
CA ALA A 36 2.47 17.65 -0.98
C ALA A 36 1.43 17.96 -2.08
N ASN A 37 1.68 18.98 -2.91
CA ASN A 37 0.82 19.35 -4.04
C ASN A 37 0.97 18.42 -5.26
N ILE A 38 1.96 17.50 -5.26
CA ILE A 38 2.25 16.58 -6.39
C ILE A 38 1.43 15.28 -6.28
N GLY A 39 0.68 15.09 -5.18
CA GLY A 39 -0.22 13.96 -5.00
C GLY A 39 -1.56 14.11 -5.76
N PRO A 40 -2.26 13.00 -6.09
CA PRO A 40 -3.63 13.07 -6.58
C PRO A 40 -4.56 13.73 -5.55
N SER A 41 -5.43 14.63 -6.02
CA SER A 41 -6.34 15.41 -5.16
C SER A 41 -7.52 14.55 -4.66
N TYR A 42 -7.33 13.82 -3.55
CA TYR A 42 -8.40 13.04 -2.91
C TYR A 42 -9.49 13.90 -2.23
N ASP A 43 -9.23 15.19 -1.96
CA ASP A 43 -10.17 16.06 -1.23
C ASP A 43 -11.47 16.39 -2.00
N ASN A 44 -11.44 16.35 -3.33
CA ASN A 44 -12.65 16.52 -4.15
C ASN A 44 -13.65 15.36 -4.00
N GLN A 45 -13.24 14.22 -3.42
CA GLN A 45 -14.15 13.10 -3.14
C GLN A 45 -14.81 13.18 -1.75
N LYS A 46 -14.27 13.99 -0.82
CA LYS A 46 -14.80 14.13 0.55
C LYS A 46 -16.04 15.02 0.61
N GLN A 47 -16.18 16.01 -0.29
CA GLN A 47 -17.30 16.96 -0.28
C GLN A 47 -18.68 16.34 -0.55
N MET A 48 -18.75 15.14 -1.15
CA MET A 48 -20.04 14.51 -1.45
C MET A 48 -20.66 13.75 -0.25
N THR A 49 -19.92 13.64 0.87
CA THR A 49 -20.35 12.93 2.09
C THR A 49 -20.80 13.84 3.22
N ALA A 50 -20.71 15.16 3.04
CA ALA A 50 -21.02 16.15 4.07
C ALA A 50 -22.30 16.96 3.74
N ILE A 51 -23.40 16.29 3.40
CA ILE A 51 -24.74 16.90 3.50
C ILE A 51 -25.68 15.87 4.11
N THR A 52 -25.70 15.82 5.45
CA THR A 52 -26.87 15.77 6.35
C THR A 52 -26.37 15.30 7.71
N GLY A 53 -26.14 16.23 8.63
CA GLY A 53 -25.67 15.92 9.97
C GLY A 53 -25.63 17.15 10.88
N ALA A 54 -26.75 17.85 11.01
CA ALA A 54 -26.93 18.86 12.03
C ALA A 54 -28.33 18.69 12.65
N GLY A 55 -28.37 18.46 13.97
CA GLY A 55 -29.59 18.44 14.78
C GLY A 55 -29.65 17.27 15.75
N GLY A 56 -29.14 17.44 16.96
CA GLY A 56 -29.31 16.48 18.05
C GLY A 56 -30.66 16.59 18.74
N LEU A 57 -31.06 15.52 19.45
CA LEU A 57 -31.50 15.47 20.86
C LEU A 57 -32.27 14.17 21.15
N ASN A 58 -32.07 13.69 22.36
CA ASN A 58 -32.67 12.52 23.03
C ASN A 58 -34.21 12.45 22.93
N ASP A 59 -34.78 11.24 22.90
CA ASP A 59 -35.58 10.72 24.03
C ASP A 59 -35.94 9.22 23.93
N SER A 60 -36.41 8.72 25.07
CA SER A 60 -36.48 7.35 25.59
C SER A 60 -37.60 6.39 25.09
N ALA A 61 -37.35 5.09 25.35
CA ALA A 61 -38.24 4.06 25.93
C ALA A 61 -39.48 3.47 25.16
N SER A 62 -39.31 2.19 24.78
CA SER A 62 -40.10 1.00 25.20
C SER A 62 -41.59 0.75 24.82
N VAL A 63 -41.83 -0.50 24.36
CA VAL A 63 -42.98 -1.43 24.64
C VAL A 63 -44.09 -1.67 23.58
N THR A 64 -44.22 -2.98 23.23
CA THR A 64 -45.36 -3.83 22.75
C THR A 64 -46.04 -3.67 21.38
N GLY A 65 -45.92 -4.73 20.56
CA GLY A 65 -46.92 -5.80 20.42
C GLY A 65 -48.20 -5.57 19.60
N GLY A 66 -48.37 -6.31 18.49
CA GLY A 66 -49.67 -6.59 17.87
C GLY A 66 -49.66 -6.85 16.35
N LEU A 67 -50.02 -8.08 15.94
CA LEU A 67 -50.40 -8.51 14.58
C LEU A 67 -51.91 -8.87 14.60
N PRO A 68 -52.58 -9.19 13.46
CA PRO A 68 -52.83 -8.46 12.20
C PRO A 68 -54.38 -8.42 11.91
N PRO A 69 -54.89 -8.13 10.68
CA PRO A 69 -55.12 -9.23 9.72
C PRO A 69 -55.03 -8.85 8.22
N ALA A 70 -55.24 -9.88 7.40
CA ALA A 70 -54.91 -10.13 5.99
C ALA A 70 -55.67 -9.35 4.90
N ALA A 71 -55.07 -9.29 3.69
CA ALA A 71 -55.75 -9.68 2.43
C ALA A 71 -54.78 -9.82 1.23
N THR A 72 -54.78 -11.03 0.65
CA THR A 72 -54.77 -11.37 -0.79
C THR A 72 -53.64 -10.91 -1.72
N GLY A 73 -52.96 -11.90 -2.35
CA GLY A 73 -52.93 -11.95 -3.82
C GLY A 73 -51.59 -12.16 -4.54
N LYS A 74 -51.26 -13.45 -4.78
CA LYS A 74 -50.58 -14.03 -5.97
C LYS A 74 -49.17 -13.53 -6.36
N GLY A 75 -48.19 -14.40 -6.11
CA GLY A 75 -46.94 -14.41 -6.86
C GLY A 75 -47.04 -15.08 -8.24
N ARG A 76 -46.10 -14.74 -9.13
CA ARG A 76 -45.37 -15.63 -10.04
C ARG A 76 -44.45 -14.83 -10.99
N GLY A 77 -43.19 -15.26 -11.05
CA GLY A 77 -42.52 -15.56 -12.33
C GLY A 77 -41.73 -14.44 -13.00
N ALA A 78 -40.42 -14.65 -13.05
CA ALA A 78 -39.47 -13.99 -13.94
C ALA A 78 -39.85 -14.12 -15.43
N LYS A 79 -39.56 -13.08 -16.23
CA LYS A 79 -39.23 -13.22 -17.65
C LYS A 79 -38.45 -12.01 -18.18
N ARG A 80 -37.27 -12.29 -18.74
CA ARG A 80 -36.51 -11.45 -19.66
C ARG A 80 -37.40 -10.94 -20.80
N LYS A 81 -37.29 -9.66 -21.15
CA LYS A 81 -37.51 -9.21 -22.54
C LYS A 81 -36.68 -7.97 -22.87
N GLN A 82 -35.73 -8.20 -23.77
CA GLN A 82 -34.98 -7.23 -24.56
C GLN A 82 -35.95 -6.54 -25.53
N GLN A 83 -35.93 -5.21 -25.62
CA GLN A 83 -36.58 -4.48 -26.72
C GLN A 83 -35.79 -3.19 -27.01
N GLN A 84 -35.11 -3.20 -28.15
CA GLN A 84 -34.78 -2.01 -28.93
C GLN A 84 -36.07 -1.34 -29.40
N LEU A 85 -36.09 -0.01 -29.49
CA LEU A 85 -36.81 0.75 -30.51
C LEU A 85 -36.22 2.17 -30.61
N GLN A 86 -36.13 2.64 -31.85
CA GLN A 86 -35.55 3.89 -32.35
C GLN A 86 -36.42 5.15 -32.06
N GLN A 87 -35.75 6.31 -32.24
CA GLN A 87 -36.17 7.73 -32.37
C GLN A 87 -37.56 7.95 -33.01
N ASP A 88 -38.34 8.99 -32.70
CA ASP A 88 -38.02 10.43 -32.82
C ASP A 88 -38.99 11.33 -32.01
N GLY A 89 -38.56 12.57 -31.67
CA GLY A 89 -39.45 13.64 -31.22
C GLY A 89 -38.80 14.68 -30.30
N ALA A 90 -38.27 15.75 -30.88
CA ALA A 90 -37.59 16.85 -30.19
C ALA A 90 -38.55 17.77 -29.41
N VAL A 91 -38.21 18.07 -28.14
CA VAL A 91 -38.51 19.36 -27.49
C VAL A 91 -37.35 19.71 -26.56
N ALA A 92 -36.85 20.93 -26.70
CA ALA A 92 -35.68 21.48 -26.03
C ALA A 92 -35.84 21.55 -24.50
N GLY A 93 -34.79 21.14 -23.79
CA GLY A 93 -34.62 21.31 -22.35
C GLY A 93 -33.16 21.12 -21.97
N THR A 94 -32.47 22.22 -21.73
CA THR A 94 -31.09 22.28 -21.22
C THR A 94 -31.01 21.68 -19.82
N ALA A 95 -30.67 20.39 -19.74
CA ALA A 95 -30.13 19.76 -18.55
C ALA A 95 -29.12 18.72 -19.02
N LYS A 96 -27.82 19.01 -18.87
CA LYS A 96 -26.77 17.98 -18.93
C LYS A 96 -27.08 16.97 -17.82
N ARG A 97 -27.84 15.93 -18.15
CA ARG A 97 -27.87 14.69 -17.37
C ARG A 97 -26.47 14.12 -17.46
N THR A 98 -25.69 14.31 -16.40
CA THR A 98 -24.50 13.51 -16.11
C THR A 98 -24.95 12.05 -16.09
N ARG A 99 -24.76 11.35 -17.22
CA ARG A 99 -24.71 9.89 -17.22
C ARG A 99 -23.48 9.55 -16.38
N SER A 100 -23.71 9.17 -15.14
CA SER A 100 -22.68 8.59 -14.29
C SER A 100 -22.14 7.35 -14.99
N ASP A 101 -20.89 7.42 -15.42
CA ASP A 101 -20.15 6.30 -15.99
C ASP A 101 -20.06 5.15 -14.96
N PRO A 102 -20.46 3.92 -15.31
CA PRO A 102 -20.30 2.75 -14.45
C PRO A 102 -18.85 2.49 -14.01
N LEU A 103 -17.84 2.91 -14.78
CA LEU A 103 -16.43 2.74 -14.41
C LEU A 103 -15.98 3.73 -13.33
N PHE A 104 -16.43 4.98 -13.40
CA PHE A 104 -16.14 6.00 -12.37
C PHE A 104 -16.94 5.80 -11.08
N SER A 105 -18.19 5.34 -11.19
CA SER A 105 -19.04 5.07 -10.02
C SER A 105 -18.68 3.75 -9.31
N ALA A 106 -18.03 2.80 -10.00
CA ALA A 106 -17.56 1.53 -9.44
C ALA A 106 -16.19 1.62 -8.73
N GLN A 107 -15.53 2.78 -8.74
CA GLN A 107 -14.21 3.00 -8.16
C GLN A 107 -14.23 3.63 -6.75
N ARG A 108 -15.40 3.94 -6.17
CA ARG A 108 -15.41 4.47 -4.80
C ARG A 108 -15.00 3.37 -3.84
N LEU A 109 -13.73 3.43 -3.42
CA LEU A 109 -13.19 2.52 -2.43
C LEU A 109 -14.08 2.57 -1.17
N PRO A 110 -14.27 1.42 -0.50
CA PRO A 110 -14.86 1.41 0.83
C PRO A 110 -14.14 2.41 1.76
N PRO A 111 -14.78 2.88 2.85
CA PRO A 111 -14.16 3.82 3.78
C PRO A 111 -12.79 3.37 4.33
N HIS A 112 -12.53 2.06 4.36
CA HIS A 112 -11.25 1.46 4.75
C HIS A 112 -10.17 1.44 3.64
N GLY A 113 -10.41 2.11 2.52
CA GLY A 113 -9.40 2.42 1.48
C GLY A 113 -8.90 1.24 0.65
N TYR A 114 -9.68 0.15 0.52
CA TYR A 114 -9.29 -0.99 -0.32
C TYR A 114 -10.52 -1.85 -0.70
N PRO A 115 -10.54 -2.59 -1.81
CA PRO A 115 -11.65 -3.49 -2.12
C PRO A 115 -11.79 -4.65 -1.10
N LEU A 116 -13.02 -4.94 -0.66
CA LEU A 116 -13.29 -6.08 0.23
C LEU A 116 -12.87 -7.42 -0.38
N GLU A 117 -13.10 -7.56 -1.68
CA GLU A 117 -12.73 -8.74 -2.45
C GLU A 117 -11.62 -8.35 -3.43
N HIS A 118 -10.46 -8.95 -3.25
CA HIS A 118 -9.24 -8.64 -3.99
C HIS A 118 -8.43 -9.91 -4.25
N PRO A 119 -7.62 -9.94 -5.31
CA PRO A 119 -6.60 -10.97 -5.46
C PRO A 119 -5.54 -10.81 -4.36
N PHE A 120 -5.10 -11.94 -3.80
CA PHE A 120 -4.02 -11.99 -2.82
C PHE A 120 -2.68 -12.20 -3.51
N ASN A 121 -1.61 -11.64 -2.95
CA ASN A 121 -0.25 -11.96 -3.37
C ASN A 121 0.05 -13.43 -3.05
N LYS A 122 0.17 -14.27 -4.08
CA LYS A 122 0.37 -15.73 -3.95
C LYS A 122 0.94 -16.32 -5.24
N ASP A 123 1.43 -17.55 -5.12
CA ASP A 123 1.86 -18.37 -6.27
C ASP A 123 2.91 -17.68 -7.16
N GLY A 124 3.72 -16.79 -6.58
CA GLY A 124 4.75 -16.02 -7.28
C GLY A 124 4.22 -14.83 -8.09
N TYR A 125 3.03 -14.31 -7.75
CA TYR A 125 2.48 -13.11 -8.35
C TYR A 125 2.05 -12.11 -7.27
N ARG A 126 2.31 -10.83 -7.56
CA ARG A 126 1.82 -9.68 -6.79
C ARG A 126 0.76 -8.93 -7.58
N TYR A 127 -0.24 -8.44 -6.85
CA TYR A 127 -1.35 -7.67 -7.38
C TYR A 127 -1.40 -6.32 -6.70
N ILE A 128 -1.16 -5.27 -7.46
CA ILE A 128 -1.14 -3.89 -6.97
C ILE A 128 -2.42 -3.22 -7.46
N LEU A 129 -3.25 -2.71 -6.54
CA LEU A 129 -4.48 -2.01 -6.90
C LEU A 129 -4.15 -0.81 -7.80
N ALA A 130 -4.87 -0.68 -8.90
CA ALA A 130 -4.67 0.38 -9.88
C ALA A 130 -5.85 1.37 -9.85
N GLU A 131 -5.55 2.64 -10.02
CA GLU A 131 -6.52 3.72 -10.24
C GLU A 131 -6.15 4.52 -11.50
N PRO A 132 -7.11 5.20 -12.16
CA PRO A 132 -6.81 6.05 -13.30
C PRO A 132 -5.77 7.11 -12.91
N ASP A 133 -4.77 7.31 -13.76
CA ASP A 133 -3.75 8.32 -13.53
C ASP A 133 -4.22 9.68 -14.03
N PRO A 134 -4.44 10.68 -13.15
CA PRO A 134 -4.87 12.01 -13.55
C PRO A 134 -3.83 12.76 -14.39
N HIS A 135 -2.57 12.33 -14.37
CA HIS A 135 -1.47 12.96 -15.10
C HIS A 135 -1.10 12.22 -16.39
N ALA A 136 -1.83 11.16 -16.75
CA ALA A 136 -1.61 10.48 -18.02
C ALA A 136 -1.83 11.45 -19.19
N PRO A 137 -1.01 11.38 -20.27
CA PRO A 137 -1.02 12.36 -21.37
C PRO A 137 -2.32 12.37 -22.17
N ASP A 138 -3.06 11.26 -22.22
CA ASP A 138 -4.31 11.12 -22.97
C ASP A 138 -5.45 10.58 -22.07
N PRO A 139 -5.90 11.34 -21.06
CA PRO A 139 -6.88 10.84 -20.08
C PRO A 139 -8.23 10.51 -20.72
N GLU A 140 -8.57 11.14 -21.85
CA GLU A 140 -9.79 10.87 -22.62
C GLU A 140 -9.84 9.42 -23.16
N LYS A 141 -8.70 8.75 -23.32
CA LYS A 141 -8.64 7.33 -23.73
C LYS A 141 -9.18 6.36 -22.66
N LEU A 142 -9.29 6.80 -21.40
CA LEU A 142 -9.93 6.03 -20.34
C LEU A 142 -11.44 5.86 -20.57
N GLU A 143 -12.09 6.85 -21.20
CA GLU A 143 -13.54 6.86 -21.45
C GLU A 143 -13.94 6.06 -22.70
N LEU A 144 -12.96 5.64 -23.51
CA LEU A 144 -13.21 4.73 -24.62
C LEU A 144 -13.40 3.31 -24.06
N ASP A 145 -14.67 2.89 -23.95
CA ASP A 145 -15.17 1.56 -23.60
C ASP A 145 -14.67 0.39 -24.52
N CYS A 146 -13.61 0.60 -25.31
CA CYS A 146 -13.24 -0.24 -26.45
C CYS A 146 -12.12 -1.26 -26.17
N TRP A 147 -11.75 -1.49 -24.91
CA TRP A 147 -10.71 -2.47 -24.54
C TRP A 147 -11.18 -3.92 -24.49
N ALA A 148 -12.42 -4.22 -24.92
CA ALA A 148 -12.92 -5.59 -24.97
C ALA A 148 -12.05 -6.45 -25.92
N GLY A 149 -11.28 -7.38 -25.35
CA GLY A 149 -10.38 -8.27 -26.10
C GLY A 149 -8.99 -7.70 -26.39
N LYS A 150 -8.68 -6.47 -25.94
CA LYS A 150 -7.34 -5.87 -26.02
C LYS A 150 -6.70 -5.76 -24.63
N PRO A 151 -5.36 -5.73 -24.54
CA PRO A 151 -4.69 -5.36 -23.30
C PRO A 151 -5.13 -3.98 -22.84
N ILE A 152 -5.38 -3.82 -21.54
CA ILE A 152 -5.69 -2.52 -20.93
C ILE A 152 -4.38 -1.71 -20.89
N PRO A 153 -4.36 -0.46 -21.39
CA PRO A 153 -3.15 0.37 -21.42
C PRO A 153 -2.72 0.77 -20.00
N GLY A 154 -1.59 0.23 -19.52
CA GLY A 154 -1.13 0.44 -18.15
C GLY A 154 -0.57 1.82 -17.85
N ASP A 155 -0.10 2.53 -18.87
CA ASP A 155 0.34 3.92 -18.82
C ASP A 155 -0.77 4.88 -18.34
N LEU A 156 -2.04 4.58 -18.64
CA LEU A 156 -3.19 5.38 -18.21
C LEU A 156 -3.58 5.18 -16.74
N TYR A 157 -2.88 4.30 -16.01
CA TYR A 157 -3.18 3.95 -14.62
C TYR A 157 -1.95 4.14 -13.74
N ARG A 158 -2.17 4.23 -12.43
CA ARG A 158 -1.14 4.32 -11.40
C ARG A 158 -1.48 3.43 -10.22
N ALA A 159 -0.48 3.10 -9.41
CA ALA A 159 -0.71 2.39 -8.15
C ALA A 159 -1.60 3.25 -7.22
N CYS A 160 -2.67 2.65 -6.73
CA CYS A 160 -3.56 3.26 -5.77
C CYS A 160 -2.95 3.15 -4.37
N LEU A 161 -2.52 4.29 -3.83
CA LEU A 161 -1.89 4.40 -2.52
C LEU A 161 -2.82 5.14 -1.56
N TYR A 162 -2.85 4.67 -0.31
CA TYR A 162 -3.66 5.29 0.72
C TYR A 162 -2.81 6.24 1.55
N GLU A 163 -3.30 7.46 1.81
CA GLU A 163 -2.58 8.51 2.56
C GLU A 163 -2.21 8.12 4.00
N ARG A 164 -2.76 7.01 4.51
CA ARG A 164 -2.46 6.45 5.84
C ARG A 164 -1.76 5.11 5.71
N VAL A 165 -0.76 4.90 6.57
CA VAL A 165 -0.13 3.59 6.74
C VAL A 165 -1.06 2.68 7.55
N LEU A 166 -1.37 1.51 6.98
CA LEU A 166 -2.29 0.51 7.52
C LEU A 166 -1.72 -0.89 7.27
N LEU A 167 -2.31 -1.94 7.84
CA LEU A 167 -2.03 -3.31 7.40
C LEU A 167 -2.61 -3.53 5.99
N ALA A 168 -1.78 -4.03 5.07
CA ALA A 168 -2.16 -4.23 3.68
C ALA A 168 -3.12 -5.42 3.53
N LEU A 169 -4.26 -5.22 2.84
CA LEU A 169 -5.23 -6.30 2.66
C LEU A 169 -4.79 -7.31 1.60
N HIS A 170 -4.14 -6.85 0.52
CA HIS A 170 -3.63 -7.71 -0.55
C HIS A 170 -2.34 -8.43 -0.16
N ASP A 171 -1.56 -7.83 0.75
CA ASP A 171 -0.22 -8.28 1.11
C ASP A 171 -0.20 -9.01 2.47
N ARG A 172 -1.06 -10.03 2.53
CA ARG A 172 -1.25 -10.90 3.69
C ARG A 172 -1.62 -12.31 3.29
N ALA A 173 -1.40 -13.25 4.19
CA ALA A 173 -2.00 -14.57 4.06
C ALA A 173 -3.55 -14.49 4.17
N PRO A 174 -4.32 -15.18 3.30
CA PRO A 174 -5.79 -15.09 3.29
C PRO A 174 -6.46 -15.49 4.61
N GLN A 175 -5.85 -16.39 5.37
CA GLN A 175 -6.36 -16.89 6.65
C GLN A 175 -6.22 -15.89 7.82
N LEU A 176 -5.41 -14.84 7.69
CA LEU A 176 -5.33 -13.81 8.72
C LEU A 176 -6.63 -13.02 8.76
N LYS A 177 -7.05 -12.60 9.95
CA LYS A 177 -8.21 -11.72 10.13
C LYS A 177 -7.70 -10.35 10.49
N ILE A 178 -8.12 -9.33 9.75
CA ILE A 178 -7.75 -7.94 10.00
C ILE A 178 -9.02 -7.20 10.42
N SER A 179 -8.91 -6.32 11.41
CA SER A 179 -10.00 -5.44 11.85
C SER A 179 -10.39 -4.42 10.76
N ASP A 180 -11.59 -3.86 10.87
CA ASP A 180 -12.10 -2.90 9.88
C ASP A 180 -11.24 -1.62 9.77
N ASP A 181 -10.62 -1.20 10.87
CA ASP A 181 -9.67 -0.06 10.91
C ASP A 181 -8.28 -0.42 10.35
N ARG A 182 -8.04 -1.69 10.05
CA ARG A 182 -6.80 -2.26 9.50
C ARG A 182 -5.56 -2.02 10.36
N LEU A 183 -5.74 -1.94 11.68
CA LEU A 183 -4.64 -1.79 12.64
C LEU A 183 -4.46 -3.01 13.56
N THR A 184 -5.45 -3.89 13.63
CA THR A 184 -5.38 -5.13 14.41
C THR A 184 -5.40 -6.34 13.50
N VAL A 185 -4.61 -7.36 13.83
CA VAL A 185 -4.59 -8.63 13.12
C VAL A 185 -4.61 -9.81 14.09
N THR A 186 -5.44 -10.81 13.76
CA THR A 186 -5.59 -12.06 14.50
C THR A 186 -5.19 -13.24 13.62
N GLY A 187 -4.34 -14.12 14.18
CA GLY A 187 -3.93 -15.37 13.55
C GLY A 187 -5.00 -16.46 13.64
N GLU A 188 -4.75 -17.62 13.00
CA GLU A 188 -5.71 -18.73 13.00
C GLU A 188 -5.12 -20.08 13.39
N LYS A 189 -4.48 -20.82 12.47
CA LYS A 189 -3.94 -22.17 12.71
C LYS A 189 -2.41 -22.18 12.72
N GLY A 190 -1.82 -22.10 11.53
CA GLY A 190 -0.37 -22.05 11.32
C GLY A 190 0.20 -20.66 11.51
N TYR A 191 1.51 -20.53 11.27
CA TYR A 191 2.10 -19.22 11.08
C TYR A 191 1.63 -18.63 9.76
N SER A 192 1.34 -17.34 9.79
CA SER A 192 1.02 -16.56 8.60
C SER A 192 1.35 -15.11 8.84
N MET A 193 1.66 -14.39 7.77
CA MET A 193 2.22 -13.04 7.81
C MET A 193 1.35 -12.01 7.08
N VAL A 194 1.39 -10.78 7.58
CA VAL A 194 0.89 -9.56 6.95
C VAL A 194 1.99 -8.49 6.99
N ARG A 195 2.06 -7.65 5.96
CA ARG A 195 2.89 -6.44 5.92
C ARG A 195 2.04 -5.18 6.01
N ALA A 196 2.67 -4.07 6.43
CA ALA A 196 2.07 -2.75 6.28
C ALA A 196 1.97 -2.34 4.80
N SER A 197 1.12 -1.36 4.50
CA SER A 197 0.92 -0.82 3.15
C SER A 197 2.12 -0.04 2.63
N HIS A 198 2.98 0.46 3.52
CA HIS A 198 4.12 1.29 3.19
C HIS A 198 5.40 0.69 3.75
N GLY A 199 6.50 0.88 3.03
CA GLY A 199 7.83 0.44 3.42
C GLY A 199 8.82 1.60 3.38
N VAL A 200 10.00 1.35 3.92
CA VAL A 200 11.09 2.32 4.06
C VAL A 200 12.33 1.81 3.36
N ARG A 201 13.09 2.70 2.73
CA ARG A 201 14.29 2.35 1.95
C ARG A 201 15.58 3.05 2.39
N LYS A 202 15.46 4.05 3.26
CA LYS A 202 16.57 4.87 3.76
C LYS A 202 16.16 5.55 5.06
N GLY A 203 17.12 6.09 5.82
CA GLY A 203 16.88 6.79 7.07
C GLY A 203 16.47 5.88 8.24
N ALA A 204 16.07 6.52 9.34
CA ALA A 204 15.75 5.87 10.61
C ALA A 204 14.24 5.92 10.92
N TRP A 205 13.63 4.78 11.20
CA TRP A 205 12.17 4.65 11.33
C TRP A 205 11.74 3.83 12.54
N TYR A 206 10.55 4.12 13.05
CA TYR A 206 9.99 3.46 14.24
C TYR A 206 8.49 3.21 14.14
N PHE A 207 8.05 2.08 14.69
CA PHE A 207 6.64 1.79 14.98
C PHE A 207 6.50 0.95 16.26
N GLU A 208 5.27 0.88 16.80
CA GLU A 208 4.94 0.06 17.96
C GLU A 208 3.94 -1.04 17.61
N VAL A 209 4.00 -2.16 18.34
CA VAL A 209 3.00 -3.22 18.33
C VAL A 209 2.60 -3.53 19.77
N THR A 210 1.30 -3.53 20.03
CA THR A 210 0.71 -4.00 21.28
C THR A 210 0.30 -5.47 21.12
N VAL A 211 0.66 -6.30 22.09
CA VAL A 211 0.21 -7.70 22.15
C VAL A 211 -1.11 -7.77 22.91
N ASP A 212 -2.22 -7.80 22.20
CA ASP A 212 -3.56 -7.71 22.81
C ASP A 212 -3.98 -9.03 23.45
N GLU A 213 -3.84 -10.13 22.70
CA GLU A 213 -4.19 -11.48 23.15
C GLU A 213 -3.10 -12.47 22.77
N MET A 214 -2.58 -13.19 23.77
CA MET A 214 -1.62 -14.28 23.55
C MET A 214 -1.97 -15.49 24.40
N PRO A 215 -3.03 -16.26 24.03
CA PRO A 215 -3.42 -17.48 24.72
C PRO A 215 -2.28 -18.52 24.79
N GLN A 216 -2.44 -19.54 25.64
CA GLN A 216 -1.51 -20.67 25.69
C GLN A 216 -1.33 -21.30 24.30
N ASP A 217 -0.12 -21.79 24.03
CA ASP A 217 0.28 -22.36 22.74
C ASP A 217 0.17 -21.45 21.51
N THR A 218 -0.05 -20.16 21.69
CA THR A 218 0.12 -19.16 20.63
C THR A 218 1.54 -18.60 20.63
N ALA A 219 1.93 -17.95 19.53
CA ALA A 219 3.19 -17.23 19.43
C ALA A 219 3.09 -16.14 18.37
N ALA A 220 3.92 -15.11 18.51
CA ALA A 220 4.07 -14.08 17.49
C ALA A 220 5.55 -13.99 17.08
N ARG A 221 5.79 -13.64 15.82
CA ARG A 221 7.07 -13.07 15.39
C ARG A 221 6.82 -11.76 14.67
N LEU A 222 7.42 -10.70 15.21
CA LEU A 222 7.19 -9.32 14.82
C LEU A 222 8.52 -8.71 14.35
N GLY A 223 8.49 -7.80 13.37
CA GLY A 223 9.71 -7.19 12.85
C GLY A 223 9.54 -6.59 11.47
N TRP A 224 10.50 -6.88 10.58
CA TRP A 224 10.60 -6.27 9.26
C TRP A 224 10.71 -7.32 8.16
N SER A 225 10.12 -7.03 7.00
CA SER A 225 10.13 -7.91 5.82
C SER A 225 10.28 -7.10 4.55
N GLN A 226 11.11 -7.57 3.61
CA GLN A 226 11.10 -7.09 2.24
C GLN A 226 9.90 -7.70 1.46
N PRO A 227 9.52 -7.18 0.27
CA PRO A 227 8.32 -7.61 -0.46
C PRO A 227 8.23 -9.11 -0.73
N LEU A 228 9.36 -9.76 -0.98
CA LEU A 228 9.42 -11.19 -1.35
C LEU A 228 9.41 -12.15 -0.15
N GLY A 229 9.25 -11.63 1.07
CA GLY A 229 9.06 -12.48 2.25
C GLY A 229 7.79 -13.33 2.12
N ASN A 230 7.88 -14.63 2.42
CA ASN A 230 6.77 -15.56 2.20
C ASN A 230 5.65 -15.35 3.22
N LEU A 231 4.49 -14.89 2.73
CA LEU A 231 3.31 -14.60 3.56
C LEU A 231 2.72 -15.82 4.27
N GLN A 232 2.96 -17.03 3.77
CA GLN A 232 2.50 -18.29 4.38
C GLN A 232 3.50 -18.85 5.42
N ALA A 233 4.64 -18.19 5.61
CA ALA A 233 5.70 -18.61 6.52
C ALA A 233 5.79 -17.70 7.76
N PRO A 234 6.40 -18.16 8.86
CA PRO A 234 6.73 -17.27 9.96
C PRO A 234 7.75 -16.21 9.53
N LEU A 235 7.61 -14.99 10.03
CA LEU A 235 8.58 -13.92 9.79
C LEU A 235 9.98 -14.34 10.25
N GLY A 236 10.99 -14.12 9.42
CA GLY A 236 12.36 -14.62 9.61
C GLY A 236 12.59 -16.05 9.12
N TYR A 237 11.68 -16.60 8.30
CA TYR A 237 11.86 -17.90 7.63
C TYR A 237 12.89 -17.84 6.50
N ASP A 238 12.80 -16.80 5.68
CA ASP A 238 13.61 -16.56 4.48
C ASP A 238 14.72 -15.53 4.72
N LYS A 239 15.43 -15.17 3.64
CA LYS A 239 16.46 -14.11 3.64
C LYS A 239 15.88 -12.70 3.62
N PHE A 240 14.60 -12.56 3.29
CA PHE A 240 13.94 -11.27 3.10
C PHE A 240 13.38 -10.68 4.39
N SER A 241 13.43 -11.44 5.50
CA SER A 241 12.75 -11.05 6.74
C SER A 241 13.60 -11.23 7.99
N TYR A 242 13.33 -10.38 8.98
CA TYR A 242 14.03 -10.31 10.27
C TYR A 242 12.99 -10.14 11.36
N SER A 243 13.01 -11.02 12.37
CA SER A 243 11.96 -11.01 13.39
C SER A 243 12.46 -11.20 14.81
N TRP A 244 11.58 -10.85 15.74
CA TRP A 244 11.67 -11.14 17.17
C TRP A 244 10.52 -12.04 17.57
N ARG A 245 10.82 -13.17 18.20
CA ARG A 245 9.82 -14.17 18.61
C ARG A 245 9.41 -13.94 20.06
N SER A 246 8.09 -13.97 20.32
CA SER A 246 7.51 -13.83 21.67
C SER A 246 8.07 -14.86 22.66
N LYS A 247 8.10 -16.13 22.26
CA LYS A 247 8.67 -17.21 23.08
C LYS A 247 10.20 -17.09 23.15
N LYS A 248 10.71 -16.92 24.38
CA LYS A 248 12.14 -16.88 24.73
C LYS A 248 12.94 -15.70 24.12
N GLY A 249 12.26 -14.70 23.56
CA GLY A 249 12.89 -13.46 23.06
C GLY A 249 13.96 -13.67 22.00
N THR A 250 13.84 -14.73 21.20
CA THR A 250 14.83 -15.08 20.18
C THR A 250 14.61 -14.29 18.90
N ARG A 251 15.69 -13.82 18.29
CA ARG A 251 15.69 -13.20 16.97
C ARG A 251 15.80 -14.26 15.87
N PHE A 252 14.96 -14.20 14.83
CA PHE A 252 14.93 -15.13 13.70
C PHE A 252 15.19 -14.46 12.35
N HIS A 253 16.10 -15.06 11.58
CA HIS A 253 16.39 -14.73 10.19
C HIS A 253 16.87 -16.00 9.47
N GLN A 254 16.45 -16.25 8.23
CA GLN A 254 16.77 -17.49 7.49
C GLN A 254 16.46 -18.78 8.27
N SER A 255 15.35 -18.79 9.01
CA SER A 255 14.92 -19.87 9.91
C SER A 255 15.89 -20.16 11.07
N ILE A 256 16.93 -19.34 11.27
CA ILE A 256 17.92 -19.50 12.33
C ILE A 256 17.53 -18.61 13.50
N GLY A 257 17.21 -19.24 14.63
CA GLY A 257 16.90 -18.54 15.89
C GLY A 257 18.14 -18.35 16.75
N LYS A 258 18.42 -17.12 17.17
CA LYS A 258 19.47 -16.79 18.15
C LYS A 258 18.84 -16.16 19.38
N HIS A 259 19.35 -16.47 20.57
CA HIS A 259 18.94 -15.73 21.76
C HIS A 259 19.33 -14.26 21.61
N TYR A 260 18.48 -13.38 22.12
CA TYR A 260 18.60 -11.94 21.94
C TYR A 260 18.13 -11.19 23.18
N SER A 261 16.95 -11.54 23.70
CA SER A 261 16.39 -10.95 24.91
C SER A 261 15.54 -11.96 25.66
N ASP A 262 14.91 -11.51 26.74
CA ASP A 262 13.77 -12.20 27.33
C ASP A 262 12.55 -12.18 26.39
N GLY A 263 11.64 -13.13 26.62
CA GLY A 263 10.37 -13.18 25.89
C GLY A 263 9.45 -12.01 26.21
N TYR A 264 8.47 -11.83 25.34
CA TYR A 264 7.37 -10.89 25.52
C TYR A 264 6.03 -11.63 25.45
N GLY A 265 4.99 -11.03 26.01
CA GLY A 265 3.68 -11.64 26.13
C GLY A 265 2.55 -10.63 26.05
N GLN A 266 1.35 -11.10 26.39
CA GLN A 266 0.15 -10.29 26.42
C GLN A 266 0.31 -9.04 27.30
N GLY A 267 -0.13 -7.89 26.78
CA GLY A 267 -0.04 -6.58 27.43
C GLY A 267 1.26 -5.82 27.18
N ASP A 268 2.30 -6.47 26.65
CA ASP A 268 3.54 -5.78 26.27
C ASP A 268 3.32 -4.88 25.04
N ILE A 269 3.99 -3.73 25.05
CA ILE A 269 4.09 -2.81 23.92
C ILE A 269 5.52 -2.81 23.44
N LEU A 270 5.70 -3.20 22.19
CA LEU A 270 7.00 -3.48 21.60
C LEU A 270 7.32 -2.42 20.57
N GLY A 271 8.51 -1.85 20.66
CA GLY A 271 9.01 -0.87 19.70
C GLY A 271 9.94 -1.51 18.68
N PHE A 272 9.83 -1.09 17.43
CA PHE A 272 10.60 -1.63 16.31
C PHE A 272 11.28 -0.49 15.58
N TYR A 273 12.60 -0.40 15.75
CA TYR A 273 13.44 0.58 15.08
C TYR A 273 14.23 -0.07 13.95
N ILE A 274 14.34 0.63 12.83
CA ILE A 274 15.22 0.27 11.71
C ILE A 274 15.98 1.51 11.25
N GLU A 275 17.25 1.35 10.89
CA GLU A 275 18.06 2.39 10.27
C GLU A 275 18.70 1.82 9.00
N LEU A 276 18.50 2.53 7.90
CA LEU A 276 18.93 2.18 6.57
C LEU A 276 19.82 3.30 5.98
N PRO A 277 20.87 2.96 5.23
CA PRO A 277 21.79 3.95 4.68
C PRO A 277 21.17 4.72 3.49
N ASP A 278 21.40 6.03 3.44
CA ASP A 278 20.89 6.91 2.37
C ASP A 278 21.67 6.80 1.04
N GLY A 279 22.88 6.22 1.08
CA GLY A 279 23.79 6.17 -0.06
C GLY A 279 23.57 5.02 -1.05
N THR A 280 22.60 4.13 -0.79
CA THR A 280 22.36 2.94 -1.62
C THR A 280 21.63 3.27 -2.92
N GLU A 281 21.67 2.35 -3.89
CA GLU A 281 20.91 2.49 -5.13
C GLU A 281 19.41 2.52 -4.82
N THR A 282 18.96 1.62 -3.94
CA THR A 282 17.57 1.58 -3.49
C THR A 282 17.16 2.88 -2.80
N ALA A 283 18.01 3.50 -1.98
CA ALA A 283 17.71 4.76 -1.31
C ALA A 283 17.52 5.95 -2.28
N LYS A 284 18.24 5.93 -3.40
CA LYS A 284 18.24 6.99 -4.43
C LYS A 284 17.17 6.78 -5.50
N ALA A 285 16.76 5.53 -5.72
CA ALA A 285 15.76 5.19 -6.72
C ALA A 285 14.37 5.68 -6.32
N LEU A 286 13.61 6.13 -7.32
CA LEU A 286 12.16 6.28 -7.20
C LEU A 286 11.47 4.92 -7.24
N PRO A 287 10.27 4.80 -6.66
CA PRO A 287 9.55 3.54 -6.65
C PRO A 287 9.09 3.12 -8.06
N ASP A 288 8.82 1.83 -8.25
CA ASP A 288 8.26 1.30 -9.50
C ASP A 288 6.86 1.88 -9.77
N THR A 289 6.61 2.28 -11.02
CA THR A 289 5.33 2.84 -11.48
C THR A 289 4.33 1.76 -11.87
N TYR A 290 4.82 0.55 -12.18
CA TYR A 290 4.05 -0.58 -12.71
C TYR A 290 3.35 -0.32 -14.05
N LYS A 291 3.55 0.85 -14.67
CA LYS A 291 2.86 1.26 -15.91
C LYS A 291 3.16 0.37 -17.12
N ASP A 292 4.30 -0.33 -17.09
CA ASP A 292 4.72 -1.33 -18.07
C ASP A 292 4.16 -2.73 -17.79
N LYS A 293 3.47 -2.93 -16.66
CA LYS A 293 2.94 -4.23 -16.23
C LYS A 293 1.53 -4.45 -16.77
N ALA A 294 1.13 -5.72 -16.83
CA ALA A 294 -0.21 -6.09 -17.28
C ALA A 294 -1.25 -5.65 -16.25
N LEU A 295 -2.35 -5.04 -16.72
CA LEU A 295 -3.53 -4.83 -15.88
C LEU A 295 -4.51 -5.97 -16.05
N ILE A 296 -4.99 -6.48 -14.92
CA ILE A 296 -6.08 -7.44 -14.86
C ILE A 296 -7.30 -6.80 -14.22
N LYS A 297 -8.49 -7.20 -14.70
CA LYS A 297 -9.76 -6.83 -14.07
C LYS A 297 -10.19 -7.94 -13.12
N PHE A 298 -10.28 -7.61 -11.83
CA PHE A 298 -10.88 -8.47 -10.83
C PHE A 298 -12.12 -7.80 -10.26
N LYS A 299 -13.29 -8.36 -10.57
CA LYS A 299 -14.59 -7.79 -10.25
C LYS A 299 -14.71 -6.38 -10.85
N SER A 300 -14.84 -5.37 -10.00
CA SER A 300 -15.01 -3.98 -10.40
C SER A 300 -13.71 -3.17 -10.41
N TYR A 301 -12.59 -3.77 -10.01
CA TYR A 301 -11.31 -3.07 -9.82
C TYR A 301 -10.23 -3.61 -10.77
N LEU A 302 -9.26 -2.75 -11.05
CA LEU A 302 -8.08 -3.07 -11.86
C LEU A 302 -6.87 -3.25 -10.95
N TYR A 303 -5.99 -4.16 -11.35
CA TYR A 303 -4.76 -4.44 -10.62
C TYR A 303 -3.62 -4.61 -11.60
N PHE A 304 -2.46 -4.03 -11.32
CA PHE A 304 -1.22 -4.43 -11.95
C PHE A 304 -0.84 -5.82 -11.46
N GLU A 305 -0.49 -6.70 -12.38
CA GLU A 305 0.03 -8.04 -12.11
C GLU A 305 1.54 -8.05 -12.36
N GLU A 306 2.30 -8.40 -11.33
CA GLU A 306 3.75 -8.52 -11.40
C GLU A 306 4.18 -9.94 -10.99
N LYS A 307 5.09 -10.53 -11.74
CA LYS A 307 5.65 -11.85 -11.41
C LYS A 307 6.85 -11.71 -10.48
N ASP A 308 6.83 -12.48 -9.39
CA ASP A 308 7.93 -12.57 -8.45
C ASP A 308 9.03 -13.50 -8.97
N TYR A 309 10.26 -13.01 -8.94
CA TYR A 309 11.46 -13.77 -9.28
C TYR A 309 12.31 -14.01 -8.03
N VAL A 310 11.76 -14.76 -7.07
CA VAL A 310 12.36 -14.97 -5.73
C VAL A 310 13.80 -15.50 -5.83
N ASP A 311 14.06 -16.52 -6.64
CA ASP A 311 15.40 -17.09 -6.80
C ASP A 311 16.43 -16.09 -7.35
N LYS A 312 15.99 -15.19 -8.24
CA LYS A 312 16.85 -14.15 -8.81
C LYS A 312 17.12 -13.09 -7.74
N ALA A 313 16.09 -12.67 -7.01
CA ALA A 313 16.19 -11.67 -5.96
C ALA A 313 17.11 -12.15 -4.82
N GLU A 314 17.01 -13.41 -4.40
CA GLU A 314 17.88 -13.98 -3.37
C GLU A 314 19.37 -13.93 -3.76
N LYS A 315 19.67 -14.16 -5.04
CA LYS A 315 21.05 -14.12 -5.57
C LYS A 315 21.59 -12.70 -5.69
N SER A 316 20.72 -11.69 -5.78
CA SER A 316 21.10 -10.28 -5.86
C SER A 316 21.18 -9.57 -4.50
N LEU A 317 20.81 -10.22 -3.39
CA LEU A 317 20.88 -9.62 -2.06
C LEU A 317 22.31 -9.26 -1.68
N LYS A 318 22.52 -7.99 -1.34
CA LYS A 318 23.82 -7.44 -0.90
C LYS A 318 23.67 -6.80 0.47
N PRO A 319 24.46 -7.19 1.47
CA PRO A 319 24.47 -6.50 2.76
C PRO A 319 24.83 -5.02 2.58
N THR A 320 24.22 -4.16 3.39
CA THR A 320 24.45 -2.72 3.39
C THR A 320 24.80 -2.24 4.77
N SER A 321 25.78 -1.35 4.86
CA SER A 321 26.30 -0.83 6.12
C SER A 321 26.56 0.69 6.00
N PRO A 322 26.28 1.49 7.05
CA PRO A 322 25.66 1.07 8.30
C PRO A 322 24.16 0.80 8.12
N SER A 323 23.68 -0.32 8.64
CA SER A 323 22.25 -0.60 8.78
C SER A 323 22.01 -1.45 10.03
N ARG A 324 20.90 -1.23 10.72
CA ARG A 324 20.59 -1.96 11.96
C ARG A 324 19.10 -2.01 12.29
N ILE A 325 18.73 -3.01 13.08
CA ILE A 325 17.40 -3.14 13.71
C ILE A 325 17.59 -3.19 15.22
N ILE A 326 16.77 -2.43 15.95
CA ILE A 326 16.74 -2.39 17.41
C ILE A 326 15.31 -2.66 17.86
N PHE A 327 15.15 -3.52 18.86
CA PHE A 327 13.83 -3.78 19.47
C PHE A 327 13.73 -3.17 20.86
N PHE A 328 12.53 -2.72 21.22
CA PHE A 328 12.22 -2.14 22.52
C PHE A 328 11.08 -2.92 23.17
N LYS A 329 11.15 -3.09 24.49
CA LYS A 329 10.07 -3.67 25.30
C LYS A 329 9.59 -2.64 26.31
N ASN A 330 8.35 -2.17 26.17
CA ASN A 330 7.77 -1.14 27.04
C ASN A 330 8.69 0.11 27.18
N GLY A 331 9.28 0.54 26.05
CA GLY A 331 10.24 1.65 25.99
C GLY A 331 11.68 1.31 26.34
N VAL A 332 11.96 0.12 26.87
CA VAL A 332 13.32 -0.31 27.23
C VAL A 332 14.02 -0.93 26.01
N ASN A 333 15.13 -0.33 25.59
CA ASN A 333 15.98 -0.83 24.51
C ASN A 333 16.50 -2.24 24.85
N GLN A 334 16.29 -3.21 23.95
CA GLN A 334 16.72 -4.61 24.11
C GLN A 334 18.08 -4.90 23.44
N GLY A 335 18.74 -3.88 22.89
CA GLY A 335 20.00 -3.98 22.17
C GLY A 335 19.86 -4.04 20.65
N VAL A 336 20.97 -4.22 19.95
CA VAL A 336 20.96 -4.34 18.49
C VAL A 336 20.59 -5.77 18.09
N ALA A 337 19.46 -5.92 17.40
CA ALA A 337 18.92 -7.20 16.96
C ALA A 337 19.55 -7.68 15.66
N TYR A 338 19.85 -6.78 14.72
CA TYR A 338 20.50 -7.12 13.46
C TYR A 338 21.36 -5.96 13.00
N GLU A 339 22.45 -6.29 12.31
CA GLU A 339 23.37 -5.37 11.65
C GLU A 339 23.62 -5.90 10.23
N ASP A 340 24.08 -5.02 9.34
CA ASP A 340 24.42 -5.36 7.96
C ASP A 340 23.25 -6.04 7.20
N LEU A 341 22.08 -5.40 7.26
CA LEU A 341 20.85 -5.80 6.56
C LEU A 341 21.08 -5.84 5.05
N PHE A 342 20.36 -6.73 4.36
CA PHE A 342 20.38 -6.72 2.90
C PHE A 342 19.73 -5.44 2.34
N GLU A 343 20.30 -4.90 1.27
CA GLU A 343 19.72 -3.77 0.55
C GLU A 343 18.29 -4.10 0.13
N GLY A 344 17.38 -3.13 0.26
CA GLY A 344 16.01 -3.25 -0.19
C GLY A 344 15.04 -2.37 0.59
N MET A 345 13.78 -2.42 0.18
CA MET A 345 12.69 -1.78 0.87
C MET A 345 12.15 -2.69 1.97
N TYR A 346 11.96 -2.15 3.17
CA TYR A 346 11.51 -2.89 4.35
C TYR A 346 10.15 -2.41 4.82
N TYR A 347 9.27 -3.36 5.13
CA TYR A 347 7.92 -3.11 5.61
C TYR A 347 7.80 -3.62 7.04
N PRO A 348 7.11 -2.89 7.94
CA PRO A 348 6.63 -3.45 9.20
C PRO A 348 5.85 -4.73 8.91
N ALA A 349 6.20 -5.82 9.60
CA ALA A 349 5.67 -7.14 9.30
C ALA A 349 5.35 -7.91 10.57
N ILE A 350 4.26 -8.66 10.50
CA ILE A 350 3.67 -9.38 11.63
C ILE A 350 3.36 -10.79 11.17
N SER A 351 3.86 -11.77 11.90
CA SER A 351 3.45 -13.16 11.73
C SER A 351 2.94 -13.76 13.02
N LEU A 352 1.79 -14.43 12.93
CA LEU A 352 1.05 -14.93 14.08
C LEU A 352 0.84 -16.42 13.95
N TYR A 353 1.05 -17.14 15.06
CA TYR A 353 0.76 -18.55 15.19
C TYR A 353 -0.44 -18.74 16.09
N LYS A 354 -1.43 -19.46 15.55
CA LYS A 354 -2.75 -19.64 16.17
C LYS A 354 -3.46 -18.29 16.44
N SER A 355 -4.48 -18.29 17.29
CA SER A 355 -5.33 -17.15 17.65
C SER A 355 -4.64 -16.05 18.49
N CYS A 356 -3.38 -15.70 18.17
CA CYS A 356 -2.74 -14.51 18.74
C CYS A 356 -3.33 -13.27 18.06
N THR A 357 -3.56 -12.20 18.83
CA THR A 357 -4.04 -10.91 18.33
C THR A 357 -3.04 -9.82 18.73
N VAL A 358 -2.69 -8.98 17.75
CA VAL A 358 -1.81 -7.82 17.97
C VAL A 358 -2.35 -6.60 17.23
N SER A 359 -2.07 -5.42 17.78
CA SER A 359 -2.44 -4.12 17.20
C SER A 359 -1.22 -3.27 16.95
N VAL A 360 -1.22 -2.57 15.82
CA VAL A 360 -0.07 -1.78 15.36
C VAL A 360 -0.34 -0.30 15.53
N ASN A 361 0.69 0.42 15.97
CA ASN A 361 0.72 1.87 16.01
C ASN A 361 1.89 2.36 15.16
N PHE A 362 1.59 2.91 13.99
CA PHE A 362 2.60 3.46 13.07
C PHE A 362 3.10 4.86 13.48
N GLY A 363 2.54 5.45 14.54
CA GLY A 363 2.84 6.80 14.99
C GLY A 363 1.85 7.86 14.46
N PRO A 364 2.11 9.14 14.74
CA PRO A 364 3.28 9.67 15.46
C PRO A 364 3.17 9.56 16.99
N HIS A 365 1.99 9.23 17.51
CA HIS A 365 1.71 9.19 18.96
C HIS A 365 1.98 7.81 19.55
N PHE A 366 3.22 7.58 19.96
CA PHE A 366 3.66 6.35 20.61
C PHE A 366 3.38 6.35 22.11
N LYS A 367 3.16 5.16 22.67
CA LYS A 367 3.03 5.02 24.13
C LYS A 367 4.40 5.05 24.81
N TYR A 368 5.43 4.49 24.17
CA TYR A 368 6.80 4.48 24.67
C TYR A 368 7.79 4.90 23.56
N PRO A 369 7.80 6.18 23.16
CA PRO A 369 8.72 6.67 22.14
C PRO A 369 10.19 6.53 22.60
N PRO A 370 11.12 6.10 21.71
CA PRO A 370 12.55 6.12 22.00
C PRO A 370 13.04 7.54 22.33
N LYS A 371 13.83 7.68 23.41
CA LYS A 371 14.29 9.00 23.89
C LYS A 371 15.69 9.38 23.40
N ASP A 372 16.54 8.37 23.19
CA ASP A 372 17.98 8.57 22.96
C ASP A 372 18.40 8.35 21.49
N ILE A 373 17.44 8.16 20.59
CA ILE A 373 17.69 7.89 19.17
C ILE A 373 16.72 8.69 18.30
N LYS A 374 17.24 9.24 17.20
CA LYS A 374 16.42 9.94 16.20
C LYS A 374 15.72 8.94 15.30
N TYR A 375 14.46 9.23 14.96
CA TYR A 375 13.66 8.40 14.08
C TYR A 375 12.50 9.22 13.48
N HIS A 376 11.93 8.70 12.39
CA HIS A 376 10.64 9.08 11.86
C HIS A 376 9.58 8.03 12.20
N PRO A 377 8.36 8.41 12.58
CA PRO A 377 7.26 7.47 12.68
C PRO A 377 6.94 6.91 11.30
N ILE A 378 6.61 5.62 11.21
CA ILE A 378 6.23 5.01 9.94
C ILE A 378 5.04 5.72 9.28
N SER A 379 4.15 6.33 10.06
CA SER A 379 3.04 7.14 9.54
C SER A 379 3.46 8.26 8.57
N ASP A 380 4.69 8.77 8.68
CA ASP A 380 5.20 9.82 7.77
C ASP A 380 5.33 9.31 6.32
N MET A 381 5.49 7.99 6.12
CA MET A 381 5.53 7.38 4.79
C MET A 381 4.22 7.46 4.03
N GLY A 382 3.08 7.71 4.70
CA GLY A 382 1.78 7.79 4.05
C GLY A 382 1.77 8.82 2.91
N TRP A 383 2.10 10.07 3.23
CA TRP A 383 2.23 11.12 2.20
C TRP A 383 3.53 11.02 1.42
N GLY A 384 4.64 10.64 2.06
CA GLY A 384 5.94 10.51 1.38
C GLY A 384 5.89 9.57 0.18
N ALA A 385 5.26 8.40 0.34
CA ALA A 385 5.14 7.44 -0.76
C ALA A 385 4.21 7.92 -1.87
N VAL A 386 3.10 8.61 -1.54
CA VAL A 386 2.20 9.18 -2.55
C VAL A 386 2.94 10.17 -3.44
N ILE A 387 3.75 11.05 -2.83
CA ILE A 387 4.57 12.03 -3.54
C ILE A 387 5.60 11.33 -4.44
N GLU A 388 6.35 10.38 -3.88
CA GLU A 388 7.41 9.69 -4.63
C GLU A 388 6.86 8.86 -5.79
N HIS A 389 5.71 8.18 -5.61
CA HIS A 389 5.05 7.46 -6.69
C HIS A 389 4.48 8.41 -7.75
N SER A 390 3.85 9.52 -7.35
CA SER A 390 3.42 10.53 -8.32
C SER A 390 4.59 11.07 -9.15
N LEU A 391 5.74 11.33 -8.52
CA LEU A 391 6.93 11.79 -9.22
C LEU A 391 7.48 10.71 -10.17
N ALA A 392 7.50 9.45 -9.74
CA ALA A 392 7.88 8.32 -10.59
C ALA A 392 6.96 8.20 -11.81
N ASP A 393 5.65 8.31 -11.60
CA ASP A 393 4.64 8.26 -12.66
C ASP A 393 4.81 9.40 -13.68
N LEU A 394 5.07 10.62 -13.20
CA LEU A 394 5.34 11.79 -14.06
C LEU A 394 6.61 11.60 -14.88
N LEU A 395 7.69 11.12 -14.26
CA LEU A 395 8.95 10.87 -14.96
C LEU A 395 8.79 9.78 -16.02
N TYR A 396 8.03 8.71 -15.73
CA TYR A 396 7.74 7.67 -16.72
C TYR A 396 7.10 8.25 -17.99
N HIS A 397 6.15 9.17 -17.84
CA HIS A 397 5.50 9.83 -18.98
C HIS A 397 6.47 10.70 -19.78
N VAL A 398 7.31 11.47 -19.09
CA VAL A 398 8.34 12.30 -19.73
C VAL A 398 9.34 11.44 -20.50
N GLU A 399 9.87 10.39 -19.88
CA GLU A 399 10.81 9.47 -20.53
C GLU A 399 10.20 8.81 -21.76
N THR A 400 8.94 8.35 -21.66
CA THR A 400 8.25 7.66 -22.76
C THR A 400 7.93 8.60 -23.94
N ASP A 401 7.64 9.88 -23.67
CA ASP A 401 7.38 10.88 -24.71
C ASP A 401 8.67 11.32 -25.41
N VAL A 402 9.77 11.48 -24.67
CA VAL A 402 11.10 11.86 -25.20
C VAL A 402 11.74 10.73 -26.02
N ASP A 403 11.66 9.47 -25.55
CA ASP A 403 12.26 8.31 -26.24
C ASP A 403 11.44 7.80 -27.44
N GLY A 404 10.30 8.43 -27.76
CA GLY A 404 9.48 8.05 -28.92
C GLY A 404 8.89 6.64 -28.85
N ARG A 405 8.90 5.98 -27.69
CA ARG A 405 8.25 4.69 -27.46
C ARG A 405 6.75 4.87 -27.27
N ARG A 406 6.09 5.44 -28.28
CA ARG A 406 4.64 5.27 -28.42
C ARG A 406 4.40 3.79 -28.68
N SER A 407 3.55 3.17 -27.86
CA SER A 407 2.98 1.86 -28.14
C SER A 407 2.64 1.76 -29.63
N PRO A 408 3.07 0.71 -30.35
CA PRO A 408 2.84 0.61 -31.78
C PRO A 408 1.35 0.81 -32.10
N PRO A 409 1.00 1.44 -33.24
CA PRO A 409 -0.37 1.40 -33.73
C PRO A 409 -0.80 -0.06 -33.79
N TRP A 410 -1.90 -0.38 -33.12
CA TRP A 410 -2.51 -1.70 -33.20
C TRP A 410 -3.12 -1.87 -34.59
N GLU A 411 -2.34 -2.41 -35.52
CA GLU A 411 -2.84 -3.02 -36.76
C GLU A 411 -2.80 -4.55 -36.61
N GLY A 412 -4.00 -5.13 -36.54
CA GLY A 412 -4.24 -6.57 -36.44
C GLY A 412 -5.74 -6.86 -36.33
#